data_AF-U2M2I9-F1
#
_entry.id   AF-U2M2I9-F1
#
_cell.length_a   1.000
_cell.length_b   1.000
_cell.length_c   1.000
_cell.angle_alpha   90.00
_cell.angle_beta   90.00
_cell.angle_gamma   90.00
#
_symmetry.space_group_name_H-M   'P 1'
#
loop_
_entity.id
_entity.type
_entity.pdbx_description
1 polymer ?
#
loop_
_entity_poly.entity_id
_entity_poly.type
_entity_poly.pdbx_seq_one_letter_code
_entity_poly.pdbx_strand_id
1 'polypeptide(L)'
;MENHTTTKEDNTIERKYNVSGADRKRLVKVIGDALGIRPKYMGTPSFAFQIGGYEIGKHGVLIFEKDEQTESVLAAIEAAGFMVEQSEGDVLTDSSKKDAEEIPQEEQTQRGLK
;
A
#
# COMPACT_ATOMS: atom_id res chain seq x y z
N MET A 1 5.92 29.26 8.48
CA MET A 1 5.83 28.24 9.55
C MET A 1 4.72 27.33 9.06
N GLU A 2 4.97 26.17 8.50
CA GLU A 2 5.65 25.04 9.14
C GLU A 2 6.73 24.41 8.25
N ASN A 3 7.78 23.93 8.91
CA ASN A 3 8.91 23.24 8.31
C ASN A 3 8.60 21.74 8.29
N HIS A 4 8.62 21.13 7.10
CA HIS A 4 8.91 19.72 6.96
C HIS A 4 10.04 19.66 5.92
N THR A 5 11.33 19.69 6.31
CA THR A 5 12.17 18.48 6.49
C THR A 5 11.67 17.35 5.59
N THR A 6 12.40 16.98 4.53
CA THR A 6 13.56 16.10 4.66
C THR A 6 14.54 16.27 3.48
N THR A 7 15.71 16.84 3.78
CA THR A 7 16.96 16.49 3.09
C THR A 7 17.42 15.15 3.68
N LYS A 8 17.55 14.09 2.85
CA LYS A 8 18.62 13.04 2.88
C LYS A 8 18.18 11.72 2.20
N GLU A 9 19.01 11.30 1.22
CA GLU A 9 19.29 9.92 0.72
C GLU A 9 18.39 9.32 -0.39
N ASP A 10 18.62 9.78 -1.63
CA ASP A 10 18.68 9.10 -2.95
C ASP A 10 18.07 7.70 -3.26
N ASN A 11 17.18 7.08 -2.46
CA ASN A 11 16.56 5.79 -2.81
C ASN A 11 15.06 5.65 -2.48
N THR A 12 14.42 6.67 -1.91
CA THR A 12 12.97 6.65 -1.65
C THR A 12 12.19 6.97 -2.93
N ILE A 13 11.34 6.04 -3.35
CA ILE A 13 10.47 6.12 -4.53
C ILE A 13 9.04 6.43 -4.08
N GLU A 14 8.38 7.35 -4.79
CA GLU A 14 6.96 7.68 -4.60
C GLU A 14 6.15 7.28 -5.84
N ARG A 15 5.00 6.63 -5.63
CA ARG A 15 4.04 6.24 -6.67
C ARG A 15 2.63 6.70 -6.30
N LYS A 16 1.99 7.49 -7.17
CA LYS A 16 0.65 8.01 -6.95
C LYS A 16 -0.38 7.17 -7.70
N TYR A 17 -1.26 6.53 -6.96
CA TYR A 17 -2.40 5.77 -7.52
C TYR A 17 -3.71 6.57 -7.48
N ASN A 18 -3.74 7.72 -6.79
CA ASN A 18 -4.91 8.58 -6.64
C ASN A 18 -6.18 7.83 -6.15
N VAL A 19 -5.98 6.81 -5.31
CA VAL A 19 -7.07 5.99 -4.74
C VAL A 19 -7.48 6.47 -3.35
N SER A 20 -8.76 6.26 -3.01
CA SER A 20 -9.29 6.62 -1.69
C SER A 20 -10.28 5.56 -1.18
N GLY A 21 -10.68 5.66 0.09
CA GLY A 21 -11.74 4.82 0.65
C GLY A 21 -11.48 3.31 0.52
N ALA A 22 -12.36 2.61 -0.20
CA ALA A 22 -12.29 1.17 -0.40
C ALA A 22 -11.07 0.75 -1.24
N ASP A 23 -10.73 1.51 -2.28
CA ASP A 23 -9.59 1.25 -3.15
C ASP A 23 -8.26 1.41 -2.41
N ARG A 24 -8.17 2.40 -1.51
CA ARG A 24 -7.01 2.54 -0.61
C ARG A 24 -6.84 1.32 0.29
N LYS A 25 -7.93 0.78 0.84
CA LYS A 25 -7.88 -0.44 1.66
C LYS A 25 -7.47 -1.67 0.84
N ARG A 26 -7.94 -1.77 -0.41
CA ARG A 26 -7.50 -2.82 -1.34
C ARG A 26 -6.01 -2.73 -1.63
N LEU A 27 -5.48 -1.52 -1.90
CA LEU A 27 -4.04 -1.30 -2.11
C LEU A 27 -3.22 -1.72 -0.88
N VAL A 28 -3.66 -1.31 0.32
CA VAL A 28 -3.04 -1.72 1.60
C VAL A 28 -3.03 -3.24 1.77
N LYS A 29 -4.15 -3.90 1.43
CA LYS A 29 -4.26 -5.37 1.51
C LYS A 29 -3.30 -6.05 0.53
N VAL A 30 -3.30 -5.64 -0.74
CA VAL A 30 -2.44 -6.23 -1.79
C VAL A 30 -0.96 -6.18 -1.41
N ILE A 31 -0.48 -5.04 -0.90
CA ILE A 31 0.92 -4.89 -0.49
C ILE A 31 1.21 -5.73 0.77
N GLY A 32 0.28 -5.79 1.72
CA GLY A 32 0.40 -6.63 2.90
C GLY A 32 0.45 -8.12 2.57
N ASP A 33 -0.38 -8.57 1.63
CA ASP A 33 -0.41 -9.96 1.15
C ASP A 33 0.86 -10.30 0.36
N ALA A 34 1.34 -9.41 -0.51
CA ALA A 34 2.57 -9.60 -1.27
C ALA A 34 3.81 -9.76 -0.39
N LEU A 35 3.88 -9.01 0.72
CA LEU A 35 4.99 -9.06 1.68
C LEU A 35 4.77 -10.09 2.80
N GLY A 36 3.55 -10.60 2.97
CA GLY A 36 3.14 -11.35 4.16
C GLY A 36 3.19 -10.52 5.45
N ILE A 37 3.14 -9.18 5.35
CA ILE A 37 3.23 -8.26 6.49
C ILE A 37 1.87 -7.64 6.77
N ARG A 38 1.45 -7.69 8.04
CA ARG A 38 0.21 -7.07 8.51
C ARG A 38 0.33 -5.53 8.45
N PRO A 39 -0.57 -4.82 7.75
CA PRO A 39 -0.56 -3.36 7.72
C PRO A 39 -0.82 -2.71 9.08
N LYS A 40 -0.07 -1.65 9.38
CA LYS A 40 -0.22 -0.85 10.59
C LYS A 40 -0.73 0.54 10.24
N TYR A 41 -1.86 0.94 10.82
CA TYR A 41 -2.37 2.29 10.68
C TYR A 41 -1.60 3.26 11.58
N MET A 42 -1.07 4.34 11.00
CA MET A 42 -0.23 5.32 11.70
C MET A 42 -1.01 6.41 12.44
N GLY A 43 -2.32 6.49 12.24
CA GLY A 43 -3.14 7.51 12.88
C GLY A 43 -2.92 8.91 12.31
N THR A 44 -3.30 9.93 13.07
CA THR A 44 -3.22 11.34 12.67
C THR A 44 -1.85 11.94 13.02
N PRO A 45 -1.32 12.93 12.25
CA PRO A 45 -1.96 13.65 11.13
C PRO A 45 -1.74 13.02 9.74
N SER A 46 -0.96 11.94 9.63
CA SER A 46 -0.60 11.36 8.33
C SER A 46 -1.73 10.53 7.69
N PHE A 47 -2.56 9.87 8.51
CA PHE A 47 -3.58 8.91 8.07
C PHE A 47 -2.99 7.80 7.17
N ALA A 48 -1.70 7.52 7.33
CA ALA A 48 -0.96 6.57 6.51
C ALA A 48 -1.06 5.14 7.05
N PHE A 49 -0.79 4.17 6.18
CA PHE A 49 -0.60 2.78 6.54
C PHE A 49 0.84 2.38 6.27
N GLN A 50 1.51 1.79 7.24
CA GLN A 50 2.85 1.23 7.08
C GLN A 50 2.78 -0.29 6.97
N ILE A 51 3.55 -0.83 6.03
CA ILE A 51 3.65 -2.25 5.72
C ILE A 51 5.13 -2.55 5.47
N GLY A 52 5.86 -2.90 6.53
CA GLY A 52 7.32 -3.03 6.43
C GLY A 52 7.96 -1.71 5.99
N GLY A 53 8.71 -1.75 4.89
CA GLY A 53 9.34 -0.57 4.25
C GLY A 53 8.43 0.24 3.33
N TYR A 54 7.14 -0.11 3.23
CA TYR A 54 6.17 0.55 2.36
C TYR A 54 5.20 1.39 3.19
N GLU A 55 4.88 2.59 2.72
CA GLU A 55 3.92 3.49 3.33
C GLU A 55 2.86 3.94 2.32
N ILE A 56 1.59 3.90 2.71
CA ILE A 56 0.46 4.31 1.88
C ILE A 56 -0.22 5.49 2.54
N GLY A 57 -0.10 6.66 1.92
CA GLY A 57 -0.72 7.90 2.36
C GLY A 57 -2.24 7.95 2.10
N LYS A 58 -2.88 9.00 2.66
CA LYS A 58 -4.35 9.17 2.62
C LYS A 58 -4.97 9.15 1.21
N HIS A 59 -4.22 9.59 0.20
CA HIS A 59 -4.66 9.72 -1.19
C HIS A 59 -4.13 8.59 -2.09
N GLY A 60 -3.70 7.46 -1.50
CA GLY A 60 -3.16 6.35 -2.28
C GLY A 60 -1.78 6.66 -2.85
N VAL A 61 -0.98 7.42 -2.10
CA VAL A 61 0.43 7.69 -2.42
C VAL A 61 1.25 6.60 -1.74
N LEU A 62 1.89 5.76 -2.53
CA LEU A 62 2.78 4.70 -2.06
C LEU A 62 4.21 5.23 -2.02
N ILE A 63 4.85 5.14 -0.86
CA ILE A 63 6.24 5.54 -0.62
C ILE A 63 7.01 4.30 -0.17
N PHE A 64 8.13 4.00 -0.80
CA PHE A 64 8.95 2.82 -0.48
C PHE A 64 10.40 3.03 -0.93
N GLU A 65 11.29 2.17 -0.47
CA GLU A 65 12.68 2.12 -0.94
C GLU A 65 12.87 0.89 -1.83
N LYS A 66 13.70 1.00 -2.88
CA LYS A 66 13.93 -0.14 -3.79
C LYS A 66 14.65 -1.27 -3.05
N ASP A 67 13.94 -2.37 -2.85
CA ASP A 67 14.41 -3.59 -2.21
C ASP A 67 14.12 -4.83 -3.08
N GLU A 68 14.52 -6.01 -2.61
CA GLU A 68 14.30 -7.28 -3.32
C GLU A 68 12.81 -7.65 -3.50
N GLN A 69 11.92 -7.13 -2.65
CA GLN A 69 10.48 -7.36 -2.74
C GLN A 69 9.75 -6.33 -3.59
N THR A 70 10.41 -5.22 -3.96
CA THR A 70 9.81 -4.13 -4.75
C THR A 70 9.18 -4.63 -6.04
N GLU A 71 9.87 -5.49 -6.79
CA GLU A 71 9.36 -6.01 -8.07
C GLU A 71 8.10 -6.87 -7.86
N SER A 72 8.09 -7.71 -6.81
CA SER A 72 6.95 -8.54 -6.44
C SER A 72 5.75 -7.70 -6.01
N VAL A 73 5.97 -6.68 -5.18
CA VAL A 73 4.93 -5.76 -4.72
C VAL A 73 4.32 -4.99 -5.87
N LEU A 74 5.15 -4.42 -6.77
CA LEU A 74 4.66 -3.70 -7.94
C LEU A 74 3.85 -4.60 -8.86
N ALA A 75 4.34 -5.81 -9.15
CA ALA A 75 3.61 -6.79 -9.94
C ALA A 75 2.24 -7.17 -9.33
N ALA A 76 2.17 -7.32 -8.00
CA ALA A 76 0.91 -7.60 -7.31
C ALA A 76 -0.08 -6.42 -7.39
N ILE A 77 0.42 -5.18 -7.29
CA ILE A 77 -0.39 -3.96 -7.44
C ILE A 77 -0.94 -3.84 -8.87
N GLU A 78 -0.11 -4.12 -9.87
CA GLU A 78 -0.52 -4.13 -11.29
C GLU A 78 -1.51 -5.24 -11.58
N ALA A 79 -1.29 -6.45 -11.05
CA ALA A 79 -2.22 -7.58 -11.16
C ALA A 79 -3.59 -7.28 -10.49
N ALA A 80 -3.60 -6.47 -9.44
CA ALA A 80 -4.81 -5.98 -8.80
C ALA A 80 -5.52 -4.86 -9.61
N GLY A 81 -4.91 -4.36 -10.69
CA GLY A 81 -5.47 -3.37 -11.60
C GLY A 81 -5.25 -1.92 -11.19
N PHE A 82 -4.35 -1.65 -10.23
CA PHE A 82 -4.00 -0.29 -9.86
C PHE A 82 -2.97 0.29 -10.82
N MET A 83 -3.36 1.33 -11.58
CA MET A 83 -2.44 2.07 -12.44
C MET A 83 -1.82 3.22 -11.66
N VAL A 84 -0.49 3.32 -11.69
CA VAL A 84 0.18 4.55 -11.28
C VAL A 84 -0.17 5.65 -12.29
N GLU A 85 -0.43 6.88 -11.83
CA GLU A 85 -0.30 8.03 -12.72
C GLU A 85 1.15 8.10 -13.18
N GLN A 86 1.36 7.68 -14.43
CA GLN A 86 2.65 7.64 -15.09
C GLN A 86 3.19 9.07 -15.19
N SER A 87 4.15 9.43 -14.34
CA SER A 87 5.18 10.38 -14.75
C SER A 87 6.08 9.62 -15.72
N GLU A 88 5.86 9.88 -17.02
CA GLU A 88 6.46 9.32 -18.24
C GLU A 88 7.66 8.36 -18.05
N GLY A 89 7.49 7.12 -18.50
CA GLY A 89 8.59 6.19 -18.79
C GLY A 89 8.58 4.90 -17.99
N ASP A 90 7.59 4.02 -18.19
CA ASP A 90 7.86 2.68 -18.73
C ASP A 90 6.53 1.97 -19.06
N VAL A 91 6.57 1.09 -20.04
CA VAL A 91 5.45 0.59 -20.83
C VAL A 91 5.02 -0.81 -20.40
N LEU A 92 3.70 -0.99 -20.29
CA LEU A 92 2.93 -2.22 -20.58
C LEU A 92 3.25 -3.49 -19.76
N THR A 93 2.26 -4.01 -19.04
CA THR A 93 1.68 -5.33 -19.39
C THR A 93 0.24 -5.49 -18.88
N ASP A 94 -0.65 -5.67 -19.85
CA ASP A 94 -2.00 -6.22 -19.70
C ASP A 94 -1.91 -7.72 -19.37
N SER A 95 -2.59 -8.19 -18.31
CA SER A 95 -3.18 -9.53 -18.28
C SER A 95 -4.10 -9.75 -17.07
N SER A 96 -5.39 -9.67 -17.39
CA SER A 96 -6.54 -10.38 -16.82
C SER A 96 -6.35 -11.39 -15.67
N LYS A 97 -7.10 -11.10 -14.59
CA LYS A 97 -8.12 -11.95 -13.92
C LYS A 97 -7.69 -13.05 -12.92
N LYS A 98 -8.52 -13.07 -11.85
CA LYS A 98 -8.90 -14.16 -10.93
C LYS A 98 -7.90 -14.42 -9.79
N ASP A 99 -8.28 -14.64 -8.53
CA ASP A 99 -9.54 -15.10 -7.96
C ASP A 99 -9.79 -14.42 -6.60
N ALA A 100 -11.07 -14.43 -6.20
CA ALA A 100 -11.51 -14.10 -4.87
C ALA A 100 -10.91 -15.10 -3.87
N GLU A 101 -10.28 -14.61 -2.80
CA GLU A 101 -10.19 -15.38 -1.56
C GLU A 101 -10.61 -14.50 -0.38
N GLU A 102 -11.73 -14.94 0.17
CA GLU A 102 -12.36 -14.67 1.44
C GLU A 102 -11.41 -14.13 2.52
N ILE A 103 -11.75 -12.96 3.06
CA ILE A 103 -11.28 -12.51 4.37
C ILE A 103 -12.10 -13.25 5.43
N PRO A 104 -11.54 -14.15 6.25
CA PRO A 104 -12.17 -14.43 7.53
C PRO A 104 -11.97 -13.18 8.36
N GLN A 105 -13.06 -12.46 8.59
CA GLN A 105 -13.11 -11.46 9.65
C GLN A 105 -12.91 -12.21 10.97
N GLU A 106 -11.74 -12.04 11.58
CA GLU A 106 -11.48 -12.54 12.92
C GLU A 106 -12.26 -11.68 13.93
N GLU A 107 -13.52 -12.06 14.13
CA GLU A 107 -14.28 -11.78 15.35
C GLU A 107 -13.76 -12.70 16.45
N GLN A 108 -13.00 -12.19 17.43
CA GLN A 108 -12.86 -12.72 18.81
C GLN A 108 -12.50 -11.51 19.71
N THR A 109 -13.21 -11.15 20.78
CA THR A 109 -13.65 -12.01 21.89
C THR A 109 -14.81 -11.37 22.67
N GLN A 110 -15.80 -12.20 23.00
CA GLN A 110 -16.89 -11.91 23.92
C GLN A 110 -16.48 -12.10 25.40
N ARG A 111 -17.23 -11.39 26.27
CA ARG A 111 -17.61 -11.75 27.65
C ARG A 111 -16.55 -11.80 28.76
N GLY A 112 -16.71 -10.86 29.69
CA GLY A 112 -16.44 -11.08 31.11
C GLY A 112 -17.59 -10.51 31.93
N LEU A 113 -18.50 -11.38 32.38
CA LEU A 113 -19.39 -11.11 33.50
C LEU A 113 -18.54 -11.02 34.78
N LYS A 114 -18.68 -9.94 35.55
CA LYS A 114 -18.96 -10.02 36.99
C LYS A 114 -19.47 -8.69 37.52
#